data_AF-A0A3S5A4T3-F1
#
_entry.id   AF-A0A3S5A4T3-F1
#
_cell.length_a   1.000
_cell.length_b   1.000
_cell.length_c   1.000
_cell.angle_alpha   90.00
_cell.angle_beta   90.00
_cell.angle_gamma   90.00
#
_symmetry.space_group_name_H-M   'P 1'
#
loop_
_entity.id
_entity.type
_entity.pdbx_description
1 polymer ?
#
loop_
_entity_poly.entity_id
_entity_poly.type
_entity_poly.pdbx_seq_one_letter_code
_entity_poly.pdbx_strand_id
1 'polypeptide(L)'
;MFLYTLPTASQMKFNLEPSNWHVANAVVDFLAVYNWNSICFFYNRDDPSSLSLLKDLQELEISRSKPDSANFFEFVLITINI
;
A
#
# COMPACT_ATOMS: atom_id res chain seq x y z
N MET A 1 20.91 23.02 4.16
CA MET A 1 21.71 23.01 5.41
C MET A 1 20.87 22.28 6.46
N PHE A 2 21.15 21.00 6.66
CA PHE A 2 20.45 20.15 7.64
C PHE A 2 21.28 20.13 8.91
N LEU A 3 20.78 20.71 10.00
CA LEU A 3 21.26 20.40 11.35
C LEU A 3 20.16 20.70 12.37
N TYR A 4 19.56 19.65 12.93
CA TYR A 4 19.45 19.53 14.38
C TYR A 4 19.20 18.07 14.76
N THR A 5 20.14 17.51 15.51
CA THR A 5 19.95 16.34 16.36
C THR A 5 19.97 16.81 17.81
N LEU A 6 19.04 16.34 18.64
CA LEU A 6 19.29 15.55 19.85
C LEU A 6 17.95 15.08 20.46
N PRO A 7 17.91 13.91 21.12
CA PRO A 7 16.71 13.12 21.33
C PRO A 7 16.12 13.31 22.73
N THR A 8 14.82 13.61 22.85
CA THR A 8 13.98 13.29 24.02
C THR A 8 12.55 13.81 23.79
N ALA A 9 11.56 13.00 24.17
CA ALA A 9 10.13 13.10 23.84
C ALA A 9 9.77 12.67 22.41
N SER A 10 8.80 11.77 22.31
CA SER A 10 8.16 11.31 21.07
C SER A 10 7.74 12.50 20.21
N GLN A 11 8.60 12.90 19.28
CA GLN A 11 8.30 13.97 18.33
C GLN A 11 7.18 13.50 17.41
N MET A 12 6.01 14.14 17.54
CA MET A 12 4.88 13.92 16.65
C MET A 12 5.29 14.38 15.24
N LYS A 13 5.57 13.42 14.36
CA LYS A 13 5.88 13.67 12.95
C LYS A 13 4.58 13.63 12.15
N PHE A 14 4.22 14.75 11.53
CA PHE A 14 3.16 14.78 10.54
C PHE A 14 3.76 14.52 9.16
N ASN A 15 3.29 13.48 8.48
CA ASN A 15 3.61 13.25 7.08
C ASN A 15 2.50 13.86 6.23
N LEU A 16 2.86 14.77 5.33
CA LEU A 16 1.92 15.38 4.37
C LEU A 16 1.79 14.53 3.10
N GLU A 17 2.73 13.62 2.87
CA GLU A 17 2.67 12.65 1.79
C GLU A 17 1.70 11.50 2.14
N PRO A 18 0.96 10.97 1.15
CA PRO A 18 0.15 9.79 1.36
C PRO A 18 1.03 8.62 1.79
N SER A 19 0.62 7.92 2.84
CA SER A 19 1.28 6.68 3.25
C SER A 19 1.04 5.57 2.22
N ASN A 20 1.83 4.49 2.30
CA ASN A 20 1.68 3.30 1.46
C ASN A 20 0.24 2.77 1.45
N TRP A 21 -0.44 2.76 2.59
CA TRP A 21 -1.84 2.37 2.69
C TRP A 21 -2.78 3.21 1.80
N HIS A 22 -2.56 4.51 1.71
CA HIS A 22 -3.35 5.39 0.84
C HIS A 22 -3.07 5.08 -0.64
N VAL A 23 -1.80 4.85 -0.99
CA VAL A 23 -1.39 4.48 -2.34
C VAL A 23 -2.00 3.13 -2.75
N ALA A 24 -1.94 2.13 -1.86
CA ALA A 24 -2.52 0.81 -2.09
C ALA A 24 -4.02 0.89 -2.37
N ASN A 25 -4.77 1.66 -1.57
CA ASN A 25 -6.21 1.86 -1.80
C ASN A 25 -6.48 2.54 -3.14
N ALA A 26 -5.73 3.59 -3.49
CA ALA A 26 -5.89 4.28 -4.76
C ALA A 26 -5.64 3.34 -5.96
N VAL A 27 -4.66 2.43 -5.86
CA VAL A 27 -4.40 1.41 -6.89
C VAL A 27 -5.57 0.45 -7.01
N VAL A 28 -6.10 -0.08 -5.90
CA VAL A 28 -7.20 -1.05 -5.96
C VAL A 28 -8.51 -0.38 -6.40
N ASP A 29 -8.76 0.88 -6.02
CA ASP A 29 -9.88 1.68 -6.52
C ASP A 29 -9.78 1.88 -8.03
N PHE A 30 -8.57 2.16 -8.54
CA PHE A 30 -8.34 2.23 -9.98
C PHE A 30 -8.65 0.89 -10.66
N LEU A 31 -8.18 -0.23 -10.12
CA LEU A 31 -8.50 -1.56 -10.66
C LEU A 31 -10.02 -1.80 -10.69
N ALA A 32 -10.73 -1.42 -9.63
CA ALA A 32 -12.18 -1.57 -9.52
C ALA A 32 -12.92 -0.72 -10.56
N VAL A 33 -12.52 0.54 -10.77
CA VAL A 33 -13.13 1.44 -11.76
C VAL A 33 -13.03 0.87 -13.18
N TYR A 34 -11.93 0.20 -13.51
CA TYR A 34 -11.70 -0.37 -14.84
C TYR A 34 -12.00 -1.86 -14.95
N ASN A 35 -12.53 -2.50 -13.90
CA ASN A 35 -12.73 -3.95 -13.82
C ASN A 35 -11.48 -4.75 -14.18
N TRP A 36 -10.32 -4.35 -13.65
CA TRP A 36 -9.07 -5.07 -13.81
C TRP A 36 -8.87 -6.05 -12.65
N ASN A 37 -9.31 -7.29 -12.84
CA ASN A 37 -9.25 -8.32 -11.79
C ASN A 37 -7.84 -8.89 -11.55
N SER A 38 -6.78 -8.30 -12.11
CA SER A 38 -5.41 -8.78 -11.92
C SER A 38 -4.40 -7.65 -12.04
N ILE A 39 -3.36 -7.68 -11.20
CA ILE A 39 -2.25 -6.74 -11.24
C ILE A 39 -0.92 -7.45 -10.97
N CYS A 40 0.14 -7.04 -11.67
CA CYS A 40 1.52 -7.45 -11.38
C CYS A 40 2.22 -6.33 -10.60
N PHE A 41 2.71 -6.64 -9.40
CA PHE A 41 3.46 -5.73 -8.55
C PHE A 41 4.93 -6.14 -8.50
N PHE A 42 5.79 -5.26 -9.01
CA PHE A 42 7.23 -5.41 -8.97
C PHE A 42 7.77 -4.71 -7.73
N TYR A 43 8.47 -5.43 -6.87
CA TYR A 43 8.93 -4.91 -5.58
C TYR A 43 10.39 -5.29 -5.31
N ASN A 44 11.11 -4.44 -4.60
CA ASN A 44 12.45 -4.75 -4.12
C ASN A 44 12.34 -5.31 -2.69
N ARG A 45 12.97 -6.46 -2.42
CA ARG A 45 13.01 -7.06 -1.07
C ARG A 45 13.91 -6.32 -0.10
N ASP A 46 14.90 -5.58 -0.58
CA ASP A 46 15.86 -4.86 0.24
C ASP A 46 15.38 -3.44 0.60
N ASP A 47 14.28 -2.97 -0.01
CA ASP A 47 13.63 -1.70 0.34
C ASP A 47 12.40 -1.96 1.26
N PRO A 48 12.45 -1.50 2.52
CA PRO A 48 11.32 -1.62 3.45
C PRO A 48 10.03 -0.95 2.97
N SER A 49 10.15 0.09 2.15
CA SER A 49 9.01 0.87 1.65
C SER A 49 8.19 0.06 0.66
N SER A 50 8.85 -0.63 -0.28
CA SER A 50 8.18 -1.54 -1.23
C SER A 50 7.58 -2.76 -0.54
N LEU A 51 8.23 -3.28 0.51
CA LEU A 51 7.66 -4.35 1.34
C LEU A 51 6.39 -3.91 2.09
N SER A 52 6.38 -2.68 2.61
CA SER A 52 5.20 -2.13 3.29
C SER A 52 4.04 -1.97 2.30
N LEU A 53 4.28 -1.43 1.10
CA LEU A 53 3.24 -1.30 0.09
C LEU A 53 2.71 -2.66 -0.40
N LEU A 54 3.60 -3.65 -0.54
CA LEU A 54 3.20 -5.03 -0.87
C LEU A 54 2.23 -5.60 0.18
N LYS A 55 2.53 -5.43 1.48
CA LYS A 55 1.67 -5.90 2.56
C LYS A 55 0.30 -5.23 2.52
N ASP A 56 0.26 -3.91 2.33
CA ASP A 56 -1.00 -3.17 2.23
C ASP A 56 -1.85 -3.68 1.06
N LEU A 57 -1.24 -3.99 -0.10
CA LEU A 57 -1.94 -4.58 -1.25
C LEU A 57 -2.45 -6.00 -0.97
N GLN A 58 -1.68 -6.85 -0.29
CA GLN A 58 -2.10 -8.20 0.11
C GLN A 58 -3.27 -8.17 1.10
N GLU A 59 -3.26 -7.22 2.04
CA GLU A 59 -4.38 -7.02 2.97
C GLU A 59 -5.65 -6.56 2.23
N LEU A 60 -5.50 -5.72 1.20
CA LEU A 60 -6.61 -5.29 0.35
C LEU A 60 -7.19 -6.43 -0.50
N GLU A 61 -6.33 -7.31 -1.04
CA GLU A 61 -6.75 -8.52 -1.76
C GLU A 61 -7.68 -9.39 -0.89
N ILE A 62 -7.31 -9.61 0.37
CA ILE A 62 -8.12 -10.42 1.30
C ILE A 62 -9.38 -9.68 1.75
N SER A 63 -9.26 -8.39 2.09
CA SER A 63 -10.36 -7.64 2.69
C SER A 63 -11.46 -7.27 1.70
N ARG A 64 -11.10 -6.93 0.46
CA ARG A 64 -12.08 -6.57 -0.60
C ARG A 64 -12.69 -7.78 -1.31
N SER A 65 -12.10 -8.97 -1.15
CA SER A 65 -12.71 -10.22 -1.62
C SER A 65 -13.88 -10.71 -0.76
N LYS A 66 -14.27 -9.97 0.30
CA LYS A 66 -15.42 -10.28 1.14
C LYS A 66 -16.71 -9.72 0.52
N PRO A 67 -17.68 -10.57 0.13
CA PRO A 67 -18.91 -10.14 -0.54
C PRO A 67 -19.73 -9.10 0.22
N ASP A 68 -19.63 -9.11 1.56
CA ASP A 68 -20.38 -8.20 2.44
C ASP A 68 -19.71 -6.83 2.65
N SER A 69 -18.56 -6.58 2.00
CA SER A 69 -17.86 -5.30 2.16
C SER A 69 -18.44 -4.24 1.21
N ALA A 70 -18.55 -3.00 1.69
CA ALA A 70 -19.03 -1.87 0.87
C ALA A 70 -18.13 -1.61 -0.37
N ASN A 71 -16.86 -2.03 -0.30
CA ASN A 71 -15.86 -1.89 -1.36
C ASN A 71 -15.50 -3.25 -1.96
N PHE A 72 -16.47 -4.15 -2.10
CA PHE A 72 -16.24 -5.48 -2.65
C PHE A 72 -15.63 -5.38 -4.05
N PHE A 73 -14.45 -5.96 -4.21
CA PHE A 73 -13.75 -6.07 -5.47
C PHE A 73 -12.74 -7.21 -5.40
N GLU A 74 -12.99 -8.26 -6.17
CA GLU A 74 -12.12 -9.43 -6.27
C GLU A 74 -11.06 -9.20 -7.35
N PHE A 75 -9.80 -9.27 -6.95
CA PHE A 75 -8.65 -9.16 -7.84
C PHE A 75 -7.53 -10.10 -7.38
N VAL A 76 -6.62 -10.39 -8.30
CA VAL A 76 -5.44 -11.23 -8.05
C VAL A 76 -4.18 -10.36 -8.04
N LEU A 77 -3.39 -10.46 -6.98
CA LEU A 77 -2.10 -9.79 -6.85
C LEU A 77 -0.95 -10.74 -7.20
N ILE A 78 -0.32 -10.52 -8.35
CA ILE A 78 0.88 -11.25 -8.77
C ILE A 78 2.10 -10.45 -8.30
N THR A 79 3.00 -11.09 -7.57
CA THR A 79 4.18 -10.41 -6.99
C THR A 79 5.46 -10.85 -7.68
N ILE A 80 6.31 -9.89 -8.05
CA ILE A 80 7.58 -10.14 -8.73
C ILE A 80 8.67 -9.37 -8.00
N ASN A 81 9.69 -10.08 -7.50
CA ASN A 81 10.84 -9.45 -6.88
C ASN A 81 11.84 -8.98 -7.94
N ILE A 82 12.33 -7.75 -7.82
CA ILE A 82 13.36 -7.15 -8.69
C ILE A 82 14.60 -6.74 -7.92
#